data_AF-A0A1I1MJS9-F1
#
_entry.id   AF-A0A1I1MJS9-F1
#
_cell.length_a   1.000
_cell.length_b   1.000
_cell.length_c   1.000
_cell.angle_alpha   90.00
_cell.angle_beta   90.00
_cell.angle_gamma   90.00
#
_symmetry.space_group_name_H-M   'P 1'
#
loop_
_entity.id
_entity.type
_entity.pdbx_description
1 polymer ?
#
loop_
_entity_poly.entity_id
_entity_poly.type
_entity_poly.pdbx_seq_one_letter_code
_entity_poly.pdbx_strand_id
1 'polypeptide(L)'
;MKRIHHVPGQLFLPGFEAPPQPTDRLFFAIVPAPDAAAAIVRQRGLLRDEFGVTGKPIGIARLHVTLSHLGDYLGLPQGAVKAAMTAADSIRAAPFDVAFDRAASFHGRPRKRPLVLLGGDGLAALAKFQETLGRALEKAGFGKANPHYTPHVTLLYDNRLVPAKVIETIGWTAHEFVLVHSLLGQTRHIQLARWALSS
;
A
#
# COMPACT_ATOMS: atom_id res chain seq x y z
N MET A 1 0.20 -27.73 -60.90
CA MET A 1 -0.65 -26.53 -60.91
C MET A 1 -0.38 -25.75 -59.63
N LYS A 2 0.21 -24.55 -59.75
CA LYS A 2 0.58 -23.67 -58.62
C LYS A 2 -0.68 -23.16 -57.91
N ARG A 3 -0.67 -23.18 -56.57
CA ARG A 3 -1.31 -22.11 -55.76
C ARG A 3 -0.39 -21.78 -54.58
N ILE A 4 0.23 -20.61 -54.70
CA ILE A 4 1.00 -19.95 -53.66
C ILE A 4 -0.02 -19.41 -52.66
N HIS A 5 -0.02 -19.93 -51.43
CA HIS A 5 -0.69 -19.25 -50.32
C HIS A 5 0.29 -18.25 -49.73
N HIS A 6 0.01 -16.98 -50.02
CA HIS A 6 0.61 -15.81 -49.40
C HIS A 6 0.32 -15.84 -47.91
N VAL A 7 1.36 -16.02 -47.08
CA VAL A 7 1.32 -15.70 -45.66
C VAL A 7 1.34 -14.17 -45.58
N PRO A 8 0.31 -13.49 -45.03
CA PRO A 8 0.45 -12.08 -44.76
C PRO A 8 1.51 -11.96 -43.66
N GLY A 9 2.65 -11.38 -44.03
CA GLY A 9 3.70 -11.00 -43.10
C GLY A 9 3.09 -10.12 -42.02
N GLN A 10 3.18 -10.57 -40.79
CA GLN A 10 2.88 -9.75 -39.62
C GLN A 10 3.95 -8.67 -39.58
N LEU A 11 3.61 -7.51 -40.14
CA LEU A 11 4.44 -6.31 -40.14
C LEU A 11 4.62 -5.88 -38.69
N PHE A 12 5.76 -6.23 -38.11
CA PHE A 12 6.25 -5.61 -36.88
C PHE A 12 6.60 -4.16 -37.23
N LEU A 13 5.70 -3.24 -36.90
CA LEU A 13 5.96 -1.81 -37.00
C LEU A 13 6.91 -1.40 -35.85
N PRO A 14 8.14 -0.92 -36.14
CA PRO A 14 8.99 -0.35 -35.11
C PRO A 14 8.34 0.95 -34.58
N GLY A 15 8.11 1.01 -33.26
CA GLY A 15 7.45 2.15 -32.59
C GLY A 15 6.20 1.82 -31.76
N PHE A 16 5.81 0.55 -31.64
CA PHE A 16 4.72 0.08 -30.77
C PHE A 16 5.19 -0.62 -29.49
N GLU A 17 6.35 -0.24 -28.95
CA GLU A 17 6.67 -0.68 -27.59
C GLU A 17 5.73 0.02 -26.62
N ALA A 18 5.01 -0.78 -25.82
CA ALA A 18 4.19 -0.24 -24.75
C ALA A 18 5.08 0.66 -23.87
N PRO A 19 4.63 1.86 -23.48
CA PRO A 19 5.43 2.76 -22.68
C PRO A 19 5.94 2.03 -21.44
N PRO A 20 7.21 2.24 -21.08
CA PRO A 20 7.83 1.51 -19.98
C PRO A 20 7.01 1.70 -18.71
N GLN A 21 6.67 0.59 -18.06
CA GLN A 21 5.86 0.59 -16.85
C GLN A 21 6.75 0.85 -15.64
N PRO A 22 6.29 1.64 -14.65
CA PRO A 22 7.04 1.84 -13.42
C PRO A 22 7.41 0.52 -12.73
N THR A 23 8.63 0.45 -12.23
CA THR A 23 9.20 -0.72 -11.54
C THR A 23 9.34 -0.49 -10.04
N ASP A 24 9.35 0.78 -9.60
CA ASP A 24 9.72 1.16 -8.25
C ASP A 24 8.69 2.10 -7.65
N ARG A 25 8.15 1.75 -6.49
CA ARG A 25 7.21 2.59 -5.74
C ARG A 25 7.83 3.06 -4.44
N LEU A 26 7.67 4.35 -4.13
CA LEU A 26 8.12 4.95 -2.87
C LEU A 26 6.92 5.39 -2.04
N PHE A 27 6.88 5.04 -0.76
CA PHE A 27 5.81 5.45 0.14
C PHE A 27 6.23 5.40 1.62
N PHE A 28 5.56 6.20 2.44
CA PHE A 28 5.62 6.09 3.89
C PHE A 28 4.54 5.18 4.44
N ALA A 29 4.84 4.45 5.52
CA ALA A 29 3.89 3.57 6.17
C ALA A 29 4.14 3.42 7.68
N ILE A 30 3.12 2.96 8.40
CA ILE A 30 3.31 2.24 9.67
C ILE A 30 3.15 0.73 9.44
N VAL A 31 3.86 -0.05 10.22
CA VAL A 31 3.86 -1.52 10.16
C VAL A 31 3.22 -2.05 11.44
N PRO A 32 2.34 -3.08 11.36
CA PRO A 32 1.78 -3.69 12.56
C PRO A 32 2.87 -4.34 13.42
N ALA A 33 2.70 -4.26 14.74
CA ALA A 33 3.50 -5.02 15.68
C ALA A 33 3.33 -6.54 15.42
N PRO A 34 4.30 -7.40 15.82
CA PRO A 34 4.28 -8.83 15.46
C PRO A 34 3.00 -9.58 15.87
N ASP A 35 2.46 -9.27 17.04
CA ASP A 35 1.21 -9.82 17.58
C ASP A 35 -0.02 -9.36 16.77
N ALA A 36 -0.10 -8.07 16.44
CA ALA A 36 -1.12 -7.52 15.56
C ALA A 36 -1.02 -8.10 14.14
N ALA A 37 0.19 -8.26 13.59
CA ALA A 37 0.40 -8.89 12.29
C ALA A 37 -0.09 -10.35 12.28
N ALA A 38 0.14 -11.09 13.35
CA ALA A 38 -0.41 -12.43 13.52
C ALA A 38 -1.95 -12.44 13.62
N ALA A 39 -2.53 -11.48 14.35
CA ALA A 39 -3.98 -11.30 14.43
C ALA A 39 -4.60 -10.98 13.05
N ILE A 40 -3.97 -10.10 12.27
CA ILE A 40 -4.38 -9.77 10.89
C ILE A 40 -4.36 -11.02 10.00
N VAL A 41 -3.33 -11.86 10.12
CA VAL A 41 -3.23 -13.12 9.36
C VAL A 41 -4.35 -14.09 9.73
N ARG A 42 -4.67 -14.24 11.01
CA ARG A 42 -5.79 -15.07 11.49
C ARG A 42 -7.12 -14.54 10.97
N GLN A 43 -7.38 -13.24 11.15
CA GLN A 43 -8.62 -12.60 10.69
C GLN A 43 -8.82 -12.72 9.19
N ARG A 44 -7.74 -12.58 8.40
CA ARG A 44 -7.78 -12.85 6.96
C ARG A 44 -8.20 -14.29 6.66
N GLY A 45 -7.73 -15.27 7.42
CA GLY A 45 -8.16 -16.67 7.28
C GLY A 45 -9.68 -16.82 7.43
N LEU A 46 -10.22 -16.29 8.53
CA LEU A 46 -11.66 -16.28 8.79
C LEU A 46 -12.46 -15.62 7.65
N LEU A 47 -12.03 -14.46 7.17
CA LEU A 47 -12.69 -13.76 6.07
C LEU A 47 -12.60 -14.54 4.74
N ARG A 48 -11.50 -15.27 4.50
CA ARG A 48 -11.35 -16.13 3.32
C ARG A 48 -12.34 -17.27 3.33
N ASP A 49 -12.48 -17.93 4.47
CA ASP A 49 -13.36 -19.08 4.63
C ASP A 49 -14.83 -18.63 4.57
N GLU A 50 -15.18 -17.52 5.23
CA GLU A 50 -16.54 -16.98 5.27
C GLU A 50 -17.04 -16.50 3.89
N PHE A 51 -16.21 -15.74 3.15
CA PHE A 51 -16.64 -15.13 1.89
C PHE A 51 -16.19 -15.88 0.63
N GLY A 52 -15.44 -16.98 0.80
CA GLY A 52 -14.88 -17.77 -0.29
C GLY A 52 -13.95 -16.96 -1.20
N VAL A 53 -13.19 -16.02 -0.64
CA VAL A 53 -12.19 -15.24 -1.40
C VAL A 53 -10.89 -16.04 -1.53
N THR A 54 -10.39 -16.15 -2.76
CA THR A 54 -9.31 -17.07 -3.15
C THR A 54 -8.02 -16.36 -3.56
N GLY A 55 -8.05 -15.03 -3.60
CA GLY A 55 -6.93 -14.16 -3.91
C GLY A 55 -5.67 -14.47 -3.10
N LYS A 56 -4.50 -14.32 -3.74
CA LYS A 56 -3.21 -14.55 -3.09
C LYS A 56 -3.06 -13.60 -1.89
N PRO A 57 -2.82 -14.13 -0.67
CA PRO A 57 -2.67 -13.28 0.49
C PRO A 57 -1.45 -12.35 0.41
N ILE A 58 -1.56 -11.15 0.97
CA ILE A 58 -0.40 -10.29 1.23
C ILE A 58 0.48 -10.97 2.28
N GLY A 59 1.78 -11.11 2.01
CA GLY A 59 2.72 -11.73 2.95
C GLY A 59 2.80 -10.94 4.24
N ILE A 60 3.00 -11.60 5.38
CA ILE A 60 3.02 -10.95 6.70
C ILE A 60 4.02 -9.78 6.77
N ALA A 61 5.20 -9.95 6.18
CA ALA A 61 6.24 -8.92 6.09
C ALA A 61 5.88 -7.72 5.20
N ARG A 62 4.75 -7.77 4.49
CA ARG A 62 4.21 -6.69 3.65
C ARG A 62 2.92 -6.11 4.20
N LEU A 63 2.43 -6.55 5.36
CA LEU A 63 1.29 -5.88 6.00
C LEU A 63 1.74 -4.49 6.46
N HIS A 64 0.95 -3.47 6.15
CA HIS A 64 1.23 -2.08 6.49
C HIS A 64 -0.03 -1.24 6.34
N VAL A 65 -0.01 -0.04 6.93
CA VAL A 65 -0.92 1.07 6.60
C VAL A 65 -0.10 2.12 5.87
N THR A 66 -0.43 2.38 4.61
CA THR A 66 0.22 3.46 3.85
C THR A 66 -0.19 4.81 4.42
N LEU A 67 0.79 5.66 4.73
CA LEU A 67 0.59 7.05 5.15
C LEU A 67 0.57 7.98 3.94
N SER A 68 1.57 7.86 3.06
CA SER A 68 1.73 8.72 1.89
C SER A 68 2.41 7.97 0.75
N HIS A 69 1.75 7.91 -0.41
CA HIS A 69 2.39 7.45 -1.65
C HIS A 69 3.15 8.64 -2.28
N LEU A 70 4.43 8.44 -2.60
CA LEU A 70 5.30 9.50 -3.09
C LEU A 70 5.54 9.44 -4.60
N GLY A 71 5.26 8.28 -5.21
CA GLY A 71 5.35 8.10 -6.65
C GLY A 71 5.64 6.64 -7.06
N ASP A 72 5.38 6.38 -8.34
CA ASP A 72 5.80 5.18 -9.06
C ASP A 72 6.78 5.62 -10.16
N TYR A 73 7.97 5.02 -10.20
CA TYR A 73 9.10 5.46 -11.00
C TYR A 73 9.67 4.35 -11.87
N LEU A 74 10.33 4.76 -12.96
CA LEU A 74 11.21 3.92 -13.78
C LEU A 74 12.61 3.94 -13.16
N GLY A 75 12.86 3.04 -12.21
CA GLY A 75 14.02 3.15 -11.33
C GLY A 75 13.78 4.15 -10.20
N LEU A 76 14.21 3.81 -8.99
CA LEU A 76 13.99 4.67 -7.82
C LEU A 76 14.91 5.92 -7.84
N PRO A 77 14.36 7.15 -7.90
CA PRO A 77 15.19 8.36 -7.93
C PRO A 77 15.77 8.68 -6.56
N GLN A 78 17.10 8.75 -6.46
CA GLN A 78 17.79 9.05 -5.20
C GLN A 78 17.44 10.45 -4.64
N GLY A 79 17.18 11.42 -5.52
CA GLY A 79 16.73 12.76 -5.10
C GLY A 79 15.38 12.73 -4.36
N ALA A 80 14.43 11.92 -4.83
CA ALA A 80 13.14 11.74 -4.18
C ALA A 80 13.30 11.03 -2.83
N VAL A 81 14.13 9.98 -2.76
CA VAL A 81 14.45 9.30 -1.49
C VAL A 81 15.02 10.28 -0.47
N LYS A 82 16.02 11.08 -0.86
CA LYS A 82 16.65 12.07 0.03
C LYS A 82 15.64 13.12 0.51
N ALA A 83 14.82 13.66 -0.39
CA ALA A 83 13.80 14.66 -0.03
C ALA A 83 12.77 14.08 0.96
N ALA A 84 12.33 12.83 0.74
CA ALA A 84 11.42 12.14 1.64
C ALA A 84 12.02 11.94 3.03
N MET A 85 13.29 11.51 3.11
CA MET A 85 13.99 11.34 4.38
C MET A 85 14.13 12.65 5.14
N THR A 86 14.55 13.74 4.47
CA THR A 86 14.64 15.08 5.09
C THR A 86 13.29 15.54 5.64
N ALA A 87 12.19 15.30 4.93
CA ALA A 87 10.85 15.64 5.40
C ALA A 87 10.50 14.85 6.68
N ALA A 88 10.78 13.55 6.70
CA ALA A 88 10.53 12.69 7.85
C ALA A 88 11.39 13.06 9.08
N ASP A 89 12.66 13.44 8.88
CA ASP A 89 13.57 13.88 9.95
C ASP A 89 13.05 15.11 10.71
N SER A 90 12.21 15.93 10.08
CA SER A 90 11.59 17.11 10.68
C SER A 90 10.40 16.80 11.61
N ILE A 91 9.87 15.57 11.55
CA ILE A 91 8.67 15.19 12.28
C ILE A 91 9.01 14.86 13.75
N ARG A 92 8.21 15.39 14.67
CA ARG A 92 8.20 15.01 16.09
C ARG A 92 6.77 14.68 16.47
N ALA A 93 6.54 13.47 16.96
CA ALA A 93 5.23 12.98 17.36
C ALA A 93 5.37 11.88 18.42
N ALA A 94 4.40 11.80 19.33
CA ALA A 94 4.25 10.70 20.28
C ALA A 94 3.85 9.41 19.55
N PRO A 95 4.13 8.23 20.15
CA PRO A 95 3.44 7.00 19.76
C PRO A 95 1.92 7.21 19.80
N PHE A 96 1.20 6.51 18.93
CA PHE A 96 -0.26 6.58 18.89
C PHE A 96 -0.86 5.22 18.59
N ASP A 97 -2.06 4.99 19.11
CA ASP A 97 -2.79 3.75 18.88
C ASP A 97 -3.52 3.78 17.53
N VAL A 98 -3.63 2.60 16.94
CA VAL A 98 -4.49 2.33 15.80
C VAL A 98 -5.37 1.12 16.10
N ALA A 99 -6.64 1.19 15.71
CA ALA A 99 -7.59 0.11 15.88
C ALA A 99 -8.47 -0.08 14.64
N PHE A 100 -8.56 -1.32 14.17
CA PHE A 100 -9.32 -1.75 13.00
C PHE A 100 -10.43 -2.69 13.45
N ASP A 101 -11.67 -2.30 13.22
CA ASP A 101 -12.89 -2.95 13.71
C ASP A 101 -13.79 -3.47 12.56
N ARG A 102 -13.39 -3.23 11.31
CA ARG A 102 -14.15 -3.61 10.13
C ARG A 102 -13.27 -4.23 9.05
N ALA A 103 -13.87 -5.07 8.23
CA ALA A 103 -13.31 -5.52 6.96
C ALA A 103 -14.28 -5.22 5.82
N ALA A 104 -13.77 -4.85 4.66
CA ALA A 104 -14.56 -4.64 3.46
C ALA A 104 -13.67 -4.74 2.21
N SER A 105 -14.28 -4.92 1.04
CA SER A 105 -13.57 -4.69 -0.22
C SER A 105 -13.72 -3.25 -0.68
N PHE A 106 -12.61 -2.65 -1.17
CA PHE A 106 -12.74 -1.46 -2.01
C PHE A 106 -13.11 -1.84 -3.44
N HIS A 107 -13.83 -0.94 -4.10
CA HIS A 107 -14.04 -1.03 -5.53
C HIS A 107 -12.72 -0.83 -6.28
N GLY A 108 -12.57 -1.52 -7.40
CA GLY A 108 -11.36 -1.49 -8.21
C GLY A 108 -11.54 -2.25 -9.52
N ARG A 109 -10.47 -2.32 -10.31
CA ARG A 109 -10.47 -3.08 -11.56
C ARG A 109 -10.82 -4.55 -11.28
N PRO A 110 -11.53 -5.23 -12.20
CA PRO A 110 -11.74 -6.68 -12.11
C PRO A 110 -10.40 -7.40 -11.83
N ARG A 111 -10.42 -8.44 -10.99
CA ARG A 111 -9.26 -9.21 -10.48
C ARG A 111 -8.29 -8.45 -9.55
N LYS A 112 -8.56 -7.18 -9.22
CA LYS A 112 -7.68 -6.35 -8.38
C LYS A 112 -8.45 -5.58 -7.31
N ARG A 113 -9.54 -6.14 -6.79
CA ARG A 113 -10.33 -5.52 -5.71
C ARG A 113 -9.71 -5.88 -4.36
N PRO A 114 -9.17 -4.91 -3.60
CA PRO A 114 -8.51 -5.23 -2.34
C PRO A 114 -9.57 -5.55 -1.29
N LEU A 115 -9.40 -6.65 -0.57
CA LEU A 115 -10.03 -6.87 0.74
C LEU A 115 -9.12 -6.23 1.79
N VAL A 116 -9.69 -5.36 2.62
CA VAL A 116 -8.94 -4.53 3.55
C VAL A 116 -9.53 -4.57 4.96
N LEU A 117 -8.70 -4.25 5.95
CA LEU A 117 -9.15 -3.83 7.27
C LEU A 117 -9.33 -2.32 7.32
N LEU A 118 -10.36 -1.88 8.03
CA LEU A 118 -10.78 -0.50 8.20
C LEU A 118 -11.03 -0.22 9.69
N GLY A 119 -10.99 1.06 10.06
CA GLY A 119 -11.36 1.53 11.40
C GLY A 119 -12.20 2.79 11.33
N GLY A 120 -12.88 3.12 12.42
CA GLY A 120 -13.53 4.40 12.66
C GLY A 120 -12.64 5.34 13.48
N ASP A 121 -13.16 5.79 14.62
CA ASP A 121 -12.48 6.73 15.53
C ASP A 121 -11.14 6.21 16.05
N GLY A 122 -10.96 4.89 16.11
CA GLY A 122 -9.70 4.23 16.44
C GLY A 122 -8.53 4.53 15.47
N LEU A 123 -8.76 5.27 14.39
CA LEU A 123 -7.72 5.71 13.45
C LEU A 123 -7.52 7.24 13.42
N ALA A 124 -8.19 7.99 14.31
CA ALA A 124 -8.13 9.46 14.31
C ALA A 124 -6.70 10.00 14.53
N ALA A 125 -5.93 9.38 15.43
CA ALA A 125 -4.55 9.78 15.69
C ALA A 125 -3.64 9.55 14.47
N LEU A 126 -3.85 8.42 13.76
CA LEU A 126 -3.13 8.13 12.52
C LEU A 126 -3.51 9.09 11.40
N ALA A 127 -4.79 9.47 11.26
CA ALA A 127 -5.21 10.48 10.28
C ALA A 127 -4.52 11.83 10.54
N LYS A 128 -4.48 12.28 11.80
CA LYS A 128 -3.76 13.50 12.20
C LYS A 128 -2.26 13.42 11.95
N PHE A 129 -1.65 12.26 12.20
CA PHE A 129 -0.24 12.03 11.90
C PHE A 129 0.01 12.10 10.39
N GLN A 130 -0.84 11.49 9.58
CA GLN A 130 -0.76 11.50 8.13
C GLN A 130 -0.83 12.92 7.56
N GLU A 131 -1.70 13.78 8.08
CA GLU A 131 -1.75 15.19 7.68
C GLU A 131 -0.45 15.94 8.01
N THR A 132 0.12 15.65 9.18
CA THR A 132 1.37 16.27 9.63
C THR A 132 2.54 15.88 8.72
N LEU A 133 2.64 14.59 8.40
CA LEU A 133 3.60 14.08 7.43
C LEU A 133 3.35 14.67 6.03
N GLY A 134 2.09 14.74 5.60
CA GLY A 134 1.68 15.33 4.32
C GLY A 134 2.15 16.77 4.15
N ARG A 135 1.96 17.62 5.17
CA ARG A 135 2.45 19.01 5.14
C ARG A 135 3.98 19.11 5.06
N ALA A 136 4.71 18.21 5.71
CA ALA A 136 6.17 18.19 5.63
C ALA A 136 6.64 17.74 4.23
N LEU A 137 5.99 16.73 3.65
CA LEU A 137 6.23 16.25 2.30
C LEU A 137 5.95 17.32 1.23
N GLU A 138 4.85 18.07 1.37
CA GLU A 138 4.51 19.19 0.48
C GLU A 138 5.62 20.25 0.47
N LYS A 139 6.15 20.61 1.65
CA LYS A 139 7.30 21.55 1.76
C LYS A 139 8.57 20.99 1.12
N ALA A 140 8.73 19.67 1.08
CA ALA A 140 9.85 18.99 0.43
C ALA A 140 9.66 18.78 -1.08
N GLY A 141 8.59 19.33 -1.67
CA GLY A 141 8.33 19.30 -3.11
C GLY A 141 7.50 18.10 -3.60
N PHE A 142 6.94 17.29 -2.69
CA PHE A 142 5.96 16.28 -3.06
C PHE A 142 4.58 16.90 -3.28
N GLY A 143 3.73 16.20 -4.03
CA GLY A 143 2.34 16.61 -4.26
C GLY A 143 1.52 16.66 -2.97
N LYS A 144 0.39 17.36 -3.03
CA LYS A 144 -0.53 17.47 -1.89
C LYS A 144 -1.01 16.11 -1.41
N ALA A 145 -1.23 15.99 -0.11
CA ALA A 145 -1.85 14.80 0.46
C ALA A 145 -3.24 14.56 -0.15
N ASN A 146 -3.61 13.28 -0.30
CA ASN A 146 -4.94 12.92 -0.78
C ASN A 146 -6.02 13.40 0.22
N PRO A 147 -6.97 14.26 -0.19
CA PRO A 147 -8.02 14.75 0.70
C PRO A 147 -8.99 13.66 1.16
N HIS A 148 -9.01 12.51 0.48
CA HIS A 148 -9.85 11.35 0.80
C HIS A 148 -9.01 10.19 1.33
N TYR A 149 -8.08 10.48 2.24
CA TYR A 149 -7.27 9.45 2.88
C TYR A 149 -8.15 8.48 3.67
N THR A 150 -8.15 7.21 3.27
CA THR A 150 -8.82 6.12 3.99
C THR A 150 -7.75 5.17 4.52
N PRO A 151 -7.37 5.25 5.80
CA PRO A 151 -6.36 4.36 6.35
C PRO A 151 -6.86 2.91 6.41
N HIS A 152 -6.04 1.99 5.92
CA HIS A 152 -6.42 0.59 5.78
C HIS A 152 -5.20 -0.33 5.76
N VAL A 153 -5.42 -1.61 6.08
CA VAL A 153 -4.45 -2.69 5.83
C VAL A 153 -4.98 -3.57 4.72
N THR A 154 -4.22 -3.73 3.62
CA THR A 154 -4.63 -4.65 2.56
C THR A 154 -4.30 -6.10 2.91
N LEU A 155 -5.31 -6.97 2.87
CA LEU A 155 -5.19 -8.39 3.23
C LEU A 155 -4.87 -9.27 2.02
N LEU A 156 -5.55 -9.01 0.90
CA LEU A 156 -5.44 -9.71 -0.38
C LEU A 156 -6.16 -8.92 -1.47
N TYR A 157 -6.00 -9.34 -2.72
CA TYR A 157 -6.78 -8.86 -3.86
C TYR A 157 -7.61 -9.99 -4.44
N ASP A 158 -8.89 -9.75 -4.74
CA ASP A 158 -9.81 -10.75 -5.28
C ASP A 158 -10.69 -10.17 -6.41
N ASN A 159 -11.50 -11.03 -7.03
CA ASN A 159 -12.60 -10.65 -7.91
C ASN A 159 -13.87 -10.33 -7.14
N ARG A 160 -14.12 -11.05 -6.05
CA ARG A 160 -15.29 -10.89 -5.21
C ARG A 160 -15.19 -9.58 -4.44
N LEU A 161 -16.36 -8.99 -4.20
CA LEU A 161 -16.50 -7.89 -3.26
C LEU A 161 -17.03 -8.47 -1.95
N VAL A 162 -16.31 -8.23 -0.87
CA VAL A 162 -16.76 -8.51 0.47
C VAL A 162 -17.49 -7.26 0.98
N PRO A 163 -18.77 -7.36 1.38
CA PRO A 163 -19.47 -6.24 1.99
C PRO A 163 -18.82 -5.84 3.32
N ALA A 164 -19.07 -4.63 3.79
CA ALA A 164 -18.55 -4.19 5.08
C ALA A 164 -19.07 -5.10 6.20
N LYS A 165 -18.16 -5.57 7.05
CA LYS A 165 -18.43 -6.45 8.18
C LYS A 165 -17.65 -6.00 9.40
N VAL A 166 -18.30 -6.00 10.56
CA VAL A 166 -17.64 -5.81 11.86
C VAL A 166 -16.84 -7.07 12.21
N ILE A 167 -15.63 -6.87 12.70
CA ILE A 167 -14.72 -7.93 13.13
C ILE A 167 -14.32 -7.72 14.59
N GLU A 168 -13.68 -8.72 15.20
CA GLU A 168 -12.96 -8.48 16.45
C GLU A 168 -11.88 -7.41 16.21
N THR A 169 -11.85 -6.40 17.09
CA THR A 169 -10.94 -5.26 16.92
C THR A 169 -9.49 -5.71 16.97
N ILE A 170 -8.72 -5.33 15.94
CA ILE A 170 -7.28 -5.54 15.89
C ILE A 170 -6.62 -4.18 16.01
N GLY A 171 -5.80 -4.00 17.04
CA GLY A 171 -5.08 -2.74 17.25
C GLY A 171 -3.65 -2.94 17.73
N TRP A 172 -2.86 -1.87 17.63
CA TRP A 172 -1.51 -1.78 18.16
C TRP A 172 -1.10 -0.32 18.34
N THR A 173 -0.08 -0.08 19.14
CA THR A 173 0.57 1.23 19.25
C THR A 173 1.65 1.36 18.18
N ALA A 174 1.54 2.37 17.31
CA ALA A 174 2.60 2.72 16.38
C ALA A 174 3.71 3.47 17.12
N HIS A 175 4.89 2.86 17.19
CA HIS A 175 6.10 3.45 17.80
C HIS A 175 7.08 3.99 16.75
N GLU A 176 6.87 3.68 15.48
CA GLU A 176 7.72 4.14 14.39
C GLU A 176 6.93 4.22 13.09
N PHE A 177 7.47 4.97 12.13
CA PHE A 177 7.04 4.95 10.73
C PHE A 177 8.25 4.75 9.83
N VAL A 178 8.02 4.21 8.64
CA VAL A 178 9.07 3.75 7.73
C VAL A 178 8.90 4.31 6.33
N LEU A 179 10.02 4.53 5.64
CA LEU A 179 10.06 4.81 4.21
C LEU A 179 10.31 3.50 3.48
N VAL A 180 9.43 3.15 2.55
CA VAL A 180 9.43 1.87 1.87
C VAL A 180 9.62 2.04 0.37
N HIS A 181 10.55 1.27 -0.16
CA HIS A 181 10.72 1.00 -1.57
C HIS A 181 10.07 -0.34 -1.93
N SER A 182 8.98 -0.29 -2.69
CA SER A 182 8.31 -1.47 -3.23
C SER A 182 8.78 -1.76 -4.65
N LEU A 183 9.33 -2.94 -4.87
CA LEU A 183 9.65 -3.47 -6.20
C LEU A 183 8.38 -4.02 -6.85
N LEU A 184 7.81 -3.25 -7.77
CA LEU A 184 6.55 -3.57 -8.43
C LEU A 184 6.67 -4.87 -9.23
N GLY A 185 5.67 -5.73 -9.12
CA GLY A 185 5.67 -7.07 -9.72
C GLY A 185 6.48 -8.14 -8.97
N GLN A 186 7.36 -7.76 -8.03
CA GLN A 186 8.25 -8.71 -7.34
C GLN A 186 7.77 -9.09 -5.93
N THR A 187 6.67 -8.52 -5.45
CA THR A 187 6.14 -8.75 -4.10
C THR A 187 7.16 -8.51 -2.98
N ARG A 188 8.05 -7.53 -3.16
CA ARG A 188 9.15 -7.22 -2.24
C ARG A 188 9.11 -5.76 -1.83
N HIS A 189 9.12 -5.53 -0.51
CA HIS A 189 9.23 -4.22 0.11
C HIS A 189 10.58 -4.14 0.81
N ILE A 190 11.31 -3.04 0.60
CA ILE A 190 12.59 -2.74 1.25
C ILE A 190 12.35 -1.50 2.12
N GLN A 191 12.54 -1.62 3.43
CA GLN A 191 12.53 -0.47 4.32
C GLN A 191 13.85 0.28 4.15
N LEU A 192 13.80 1.50 3.62
CA LEU A 192 14.97 2.33 3.39
C LEU A 192 15.43 3.02 4.67
N ALA A 193 14.47 3.42 5.51
CA ALA A 193 14.72 4.10 6.78
C ALA A 193 13.50 3.98 7.70
N ARG A 194 13.72 4.25 9.00
CA ARG A 194 12.71 4.24 10.06
C ARG A 194 12.92 5.42 11.00
N TRP A 195 11.83 5.93 11.56
CA TRP A 195 11.83 7.04 12.50
C TRP A 195 10.99 6.68 13.71
N ALA A 196 11.60 6.79 14.90
CA ALA A 196 10.90 6.59 16.16
C ALA A 196 9.90 7.72 16.41
N LEU A 197 8.75 7.34 16.96
CA LEU A 197 7.76 8.22 17.55
C LEU A 197 8.07 8.29 19.03
N SER A 198 8.92 9.24 19.42
CA SER A 198 9.29 9.53 20.81
C SER A 198 9.21 11.03 20.96
N SER A 199 8.21 11.51 21.69
CA SER A 199 8.06 12.96 21.95
C SER A 199 9.28 13.53 22.67
#